data_AF-A0A936U8U7-F1
#
_entry.id   AF-A0A936U8U7-F1
#
_cell.length_a   1.000
_cell.length_b   1.000
_cell.length_c   1.000
_cell.angle_alpha   90.00
_cell.angle_beta   90.00
_cell.angle_gamma   90.00
#
_symmetry.space_group_name_H-M   'P 1'
#
loop_
_entity.id
_entity.type
_entity.pdbx_description
1 polymer ?
#
loop_
_entity_poly.entity_id
_entity_poly.type
_entity_poly.pdbx_seq_one_letter_code
_entity_poly.pdbx_strand_id
1 'polypeptide(L)'
;MIPLRARRLLAAVLIGTGMLTLLAGAAAQDLPFSDSLAMAGRFWNAGPRGRLLNAPGLARDAVFAADAMRIASTWPPEMDAVLSVGPLVPSDVGERLRRKASYVLAPRRVFLVPGRGAEVKLLPSPAGVPPR
;
A
#
# COMPACT_ATOMS: atom_id res chain seq x y z
N MET A 1 -26.16 -23.03 1.26
CA MET A 1 -24.72 -23.16 0.96
C MET A 1 -24.55 -23.12 -0.57
N ILE A 2 -23.78 -22.17 -1.12
CA ILE A 2 -23.54 -22.10 -2.57
C ILE A 2 -22.56 -23.22 -2.96
N PRO A 3 -22.87 -24.08 -3.95
CA PRO A 3 -22.00 -25.16 -4.36
C PRO A 3 -20.67 -24.62 -4.91
N LEU A 4 -19.57 -25.34 -4.65
CA LEU A 4 -18.20 -24.90 -4.95
C LEU A 4 -17.99 -24.54 -6.44
N ARG A 5 -18.68 -25.24 -7.35
CA ARG A 5 -18.67 -24.97 -8.80
C ARG A 5 -19.33 -23.63 -9.15
N ALA A 6 -20.45 -23.30 -8.50
CA ALA A 6 -21.13 -22.02 -8.69
C ALA A 6 -20.25 -20.86 -8.17
N ARG A 7 -19.54 -21.04 -7.05
CA ARG A 7 -18.57 -20.03 -6.57
C ARG A 7 -17.43 -19.78 -7.57
N ARG A 8 -16.90 -20.84 -8.19
CA ARG A 8 -15.85 -20.75 -9.20
C ARG A 8 -16.31 -20.05 -10.48
N LEU A 9 -17.51 -20.37 -10.96
CA LEU A 9 -18.12 -19.72 -12.11
C LEU A 9 -18.37 -18.24 -11.84
N LEU A 10 -18.89 -17.90 -10.66
CA LEU A 10 -19.17 -16.52 -10.28
C LEU A 10 -17.87 -15.71 -10.13
N ALA A 11 -16.82 -16.31 -9.57
CA ALA A 11 -15.48 -15.71 -9.54
C ALA A 11 -14.90 -15.52 -10.95
N ALA A 12 -15.04 -16.51 -11.83
CA ALA A 12 -14.56 -16.42 -13.21
C ALA A 12 -15.29 -15.33 -14.01
N VAL A 13 -16.61 -15.21 -13.83
CA VAL A 13 -17.40 -14.12 -14.42
C VAL A 13 -16.93 -12.79 -13.88
N LEU A 14 -16.82 -12.61 -12.56
CA LEU A 14 -16.36 -11.36 -11.93
C LEU A 14 -14.94 -10.96 -12.37
N ILE A 15 -14.03 -11.92 -12.50
CA ILE A 15 -12.68 -11.71 -13.02
C ILE A 15 -12.76 -11.30 -14.50
N GLY A 16 -13.57 -12.00 -15.30
CA GLY A 16 -13.77 -11.71 -16.72
C GLY A 16 -14.32 -10.31 -16.95
N THR A 17 -15.41 -9.92 -16.27
CA THR A 17 -15.97 -8.57 -16.38
C THR A 17 -15.04 -7.51 -15.84
N GLY A 18 -14.35 -7.77 -14.72
CA GLY A 18 -13.34 -6.84 -14.18
C GLY A 18 -12.16 -6.62 -15.14
N MET A 19 -11.71 -7.67 -15.83
CA MET A 19 -10.64 -7.56 -16.82
C MET A 19 -11.11 -6.80 -18.07
N LEU A 20 -12.35 -7.00 -18.50
CA LEU A 20 -12.97 -6.29 -19.63
C LEU A 20 -13.15 -4.79 -19.35
N THR A 21 -13.56 -4.41 -18.15
CA THR A 21 -13.70 -2.99 -17.77
C THR A 21 -12.35 -2.29 -17.63
N LEU A 22 -11.33 -2.98 -17.11
CA LEU A 22 -9.95 -2.47 -17.07
C LEU A 22 -9.37 -2.27 -18.48
N LEU A 23 -9.60 -3.22 -19.40
CA LEU A 23 -9.16 -3.11 -20.79
C LEU A 23 -9.87 -1.99 -21.55
N ALA A 24 -11.18 -1.81 -21.34
CA ALA A 24 -11.94 -0.71 -21.94
C ALA A 24 -11.45 0.66 -21.44
N GLY A 25 -11.13 0.78 -20.14
CA GLY A 25 -10.54 1.99 -19.57
C GLY A 25 -9.13 2.27 -20.09
N ALA A 26 -8.32 1.24 -20.31
CA ALA A 26 -6.99 1.38 -20.88
C ALA A 26 -7.02 1.81 -22.35
N ALA A 27 -7.94 1.24 -23.15
CA ALA A 27 -8.16 1.63 -24.54
C ALA A 27 -8.64 3.08 -24.67
N ALA A 28 -9.44 3.57 -23.72
CA ALA A 28 -9.90 4.96 -23.70
C ALA A 28 -8.81 5.98 -23.32
N GLN A 29 -7.69 5.53 -22.75
CA GLN A 29 -6.59 6.41 -22.31
C GLN A 29 -5.39 6.42 -23.29
N ASP A 30 -5.45 5.68 -24.40
CA ASP A 30 -4.38 5.58 -25.41
C ASP A 30 -2.97 5.28 -24.83
N LEU A 31 -2.91 4.68 -23.64
CA LEU A 31 -1.66 4.35 -22.97
C LEU A 31 -1.25 2.92 -23.36
N PRO A 32 -0.07 2.72 -23.98
CA PRO A 32 0.40 1.39 -24.31
C PRO A 32 0.52 0.53 -23.05
N PHE A 33 0.02 -0.69 -23.10
CA PHE A 33 0.14 -1.64 -21.98
C PHE A 33 1.61 -1.90 -21.61
N SER A 34 2.51 -1.91 -22.59
CA SER A 34 3.96 -1.97 -22.40
C SER A 34 4.49 -0.83 -21.53
N ASP A 35 3.95 0.37 -21.70
CA ASP A 35 4.37 1.55 -20.95
C ASP A 35 3.85 1.49 -19.52
N SER A 36 2.63 0.99 -19.34
CA SER A 36 2.06 0.71 -18.01
C SER A 36 2.91 -0.31 -17.24
N LEU A 37 3.35 -1.40 -17.90
CA LEU A 37 4.25 -2.39 -17.30
C LEU A 37 5.63 -1.81 -17.01
N ALA A 38 6.19 -1.04 -17.95
CA ALA A 38 7.49 -0.38 -17.76
C ALA A 38 7.45 0.64 -16.62
N MET A 39 6.33 1.35 -16.46
CA MET A 39 6.10 2.32 -15.38
C MET A 39 5.89 1.61 -14.05
N ALA A 40 5.13 0.51 -14.01
CA ALA A 40 5.01 -0.35 -12.84
C ALA A 40 6.38 -0.91 -12.42
N GLY A 41 7.19 -1.40 -13.38
CA GLY A 41 8.55 -1.85 -13.13
C GLY A 41 9.43 -0.75 -12.55
N ARG A 42 9.39 0.47 -13.12
CA ARG A 42 10.09 1.64 -12.59
C ARG A 42 9.62 2.01 -11.19
N PHE A 43 8.33 1.88 -10.88
CA PHE A 43 7.79 2.12 -9.55
C PHE A 43 8.24 1.08 -8.52
N TRP A 44 8.24 -0.20 -8.88
CA TRP A 44 8.69 -1.28 -8.00
C TRP A 44 10.20 -1.18 -7.73
N ASN A 45 10.97 -0.85 -8.77
CA ASN A 45 12.41 -0.61 -8.68
C ASN A 45 12.75 0.74 -8.05
N ALA A 46 11.81 1.69 -8.00
CA ALA A 46 12.02 2.94 -7.30
C ALA A 46 12.13 2.65 -5.81
N GLY A 47 13.27 3.03 -5.21
CA GLY A 47 13.41 3.03 -3.76
C GLY A 47 12.46 4.03 -3.08
N PRO A 48 12.40 4.02 -1.74
CA PRO A 48 11.51 4.88 -0.94
C PRO A 48 11.56 6.37 -1.35
N ARG A 49 12.76 6.89 -1.64
CA ARG A 49 12.96 8.26 -2.12
C ARG A 49 12.28 8.53 -3.45
N GLY A 50 12.42 7.63 -4.42
CA GLY A 50 11.78 7.77 -5.73
C GLY A 50 10.26 7.75 -5.62
N ARG A 51 9.72 6.90 -4.72
CA ARG A 51 8.27 6.87 -4.47
C ARG A 51 7.76 8.15 -3.82
N LEU A 52 8.48 8.71 -2.84
CA LEU A 52 8.10 10.01 -2.26
C LEU A 52 8.06 11.14 -3.30
N LEU A 53 9.01 11.18 -4.23
CA LEU A 53 9.02 12.18 -5.31
C LEU A 53 7.81 12.03 -6.24
N ASN A 54 7.36 10.80 -6.48
CA ASN A 54 6.18 10.50 -7.28
C ASN A 54 4.84 10.71 -6.54
N ALA A 55 4.87 11.02 -5.25
CA ALA A 55 3.70 11.27 -4.42
C ALA A 55 3.80 12.64 -3.71
N PRO A 56 3.59 13.76 -4.41
CA PRO A 56 3.75 15.10 -3.83
C PRO A 56 2.83 15.36 -2.62
N GLY A 57 1.66 14.72 -2.54
CA GLY A 57 0.77 14.79 -1.37
C GLY A 57 1.31 14.08 -0.11
N LEU A 58 2.29 13.18 -0.28
CA LEU A 58 3.04 12.54 0.80
C LEU A 58 4.23 13.40 1.23
N ALA A 59 4.90 14.06 0.27
CA ALA A 59 6.02 14.98 0.54
C ALA A 59 5.61 16.22 1.36
N ARG A 60 4.33 16.62 1.33
CA ARG A 60 3.80 17.71 2.17
C ARG A 60 3.78 17.38 3.66
N ASP A 61 3.83 16.11 4.04
CA ASP A 61 3.95 15.65 5.42
C ASP A 61 5.41 15.32 5.71
N ALA A 62 6.20 16.36 5.97
CA ALA A 62 7.66 16.25 6.10
C ALA A 62 8.08 15.31 7.24
N VAL A 63 7.34 15.31 8.35
CA VAL A 63 7.63 14.46 9.51
C VAL A 63 7.41 13.00 9.15
N PHE A 64 6.26 12.66 8.58
CA PHE A 64 5.97 11.29 8.17
C PHE A 64 6.92 10.79 7.07
N ALA A 65 7.24 11.64 6.09
CA ALA A 65 8.17 11.31 5.02
C ALA A 65 9.58 11.03 5.55
N ALA A 66 10.07 11.85 6.50
CA ALA A 66 11.36 11.64 7.14
C ALA A 66 11.39 10.33 7.93
N ASP A 67 10.35 10.02 8.69
CA ASP A 67 10.27 8.77 9.45
C ASP A 67 10.22 7.54 8.54
N ALA A 68 9.43 7.59 7.46
CA ALA A 68 9.38 6.51 6.48
C ALA A 68 10.74 6.29 5.80
N MET A 69 11.46 7.37 5.47
CA MET A 69 12.81 7.29 4.90
C MET A 69 13.82 6.70 5.87
N ARG A 70 13.78 7.15 7.14
CA ARG A 70 14.64 6.63 8.21
C ARG A 70 14.40 5.14 8.42
N ILE A 71 13.15 4.71 8.46
CA ILE A 71 12.79 3.29 8.58
C ILE A 71 13.32 2.50 7.40
N ALA A 72 13.14 3.02 6.19
CA ALA A 72 13.53 2.27 5.02
C ALA A 72 15.05 2.06 4.92
N SER A 73 15.87 2.95 5.49
CA SER A 73 17.32 2.81 5.56
C SER A 73 17.84 2.05 6.78
N THR A 74 17.07 1.97 7.87
CA THR A 74 17.53 1.35 9.14
C THR A 74 17.03 -0.06 9.35
N TRP A 75 15.86 -0.42 8.83
CA TRP A 75 15.29 -1.76 9.04
C TRP A 75 15.69 -2.71 7.91
N PRO A 76 15.82 -4.02 8.20
CA PRO A 76 16.02 -5.03 7.17
C PRO A 76 14.90 -4.99 6.10
N PRO A 77 15.17 -5.35 4.83
CA PRO A 77 14.18 -5.37 3.76
C PRO A 77 12.96 -6.27 4.05
N GLU A 78 13.18 -7.39 4.70
CA GLU A 78 12.18 -8.40 5.07
C GLU A 78 11.30 -7.99 6.26
N MET A 79 11.69 -6.95 7.01
CA MET A 79 10.94 -6.51 8.18
C MET A 79 9.70 -5.72 7.75
N ASP A 80 8.54 -6.13 8.26
CA ASP A 80 7.27 -5.43 8.06
C ASP A 80 7.14 -4.25 9.03
N ALA A 81 6.18 -3.36 8.77
CA ALA A 81 5.90 -2.20 9.61
C ALA A 81 4.51 -2.27 10.25
N VAL A 82 4.39 -1.71 11.44
CA VAL A 82 3.13 -1.55 12.16
C VAL A 82 2.92 -0.07 12.42
N LEU A 83 1.83 0.47 11.89
CA LEU A 83 1.35 1.80 12.22
C LEU A 83 0.47 1.71 13.46
N SER A 84 1.01 2.13 14.60
CA SER A 84 0.25 2.30 15.83
C SER A 84 -0.40 3.68 15.84
N VAL A 85 -1.73 3.73 15.98
CA VAL A 85 -2.53 4.96 15.95
C VAL A 85 -3.38 5.06 17.21
N GLY A 86 -3.15 6.10 18.00
CA GLY A 86 -3.88 6.34 19.24
C GLY A 86 -5.38 6.61 19.01
N PRO A 87 -6.25 6.29 19.98
CA PRO A 87 -7.71 6.44 19.88
C PRO A 87 -8.19 7.89 19.69
N LEU A 88 -7.35 8.90 19.97
CA LEU A 88 -7.69 10.31 19.74
C LEU A 88 -7.54 10.72 18.26
N VAL A 89 -6.95 9.85 17.43
CA VAL A 89 -6.83 10.08 15.99
C VAL A 89 -8.05 9.51 15.28
N PRO A 90 -8.70 10.28 14.37
CA PRO A 90 -9.80 9.76 13.57
C PRO A 90 -9.43 8.49 12.79
N SER A 91 -10.34 7.50 12.76
CA SER A 91 -10.08 6.19 12.15
C SER A 91 -9.76 6.27 10.66
N ASP A 92 -10.37 7.23 9.96
CA ASP A 92 -10.14 7.50 8.55
C ASP A 92 -8.76 8.12 8.28
N VAL A 93 -8.20 8.87 9.24
CA VAL A 93 -6.82 9.36 9.20
C VAL A 93 -5.83 8.21 9.36
N GLY A 94 -6.08 7.28 10.29
CA GLY A 94 -5.22 6.11 10.51
C GLY A 94 -5.07 5.24 9.25
N GLU A 95 -6.19 4.91 8.58
CA GLU A 95 -6.16 4.12 7.35
C GLU A 95 -5.49 4.89 6.19
N ARG A 96 -5.71 6.20 6.08
CA ARG A 96 -5.01 7.03 5.08
C ARG A 96 -3.49 7.01 5.31
N LEU A 97 -3.04 7.12 6.56
CA LEU A 97 -1.62 7.05 6.90
C LEU A 97 -1.03 5.66 6.66
N ARG A 98 -1.78 4.58 6.93
CA ARG A 98 -1.38 3.21 6.62
C ARG A 98 -1.12 3.01 5.12
N ARG A 99 -2.02 3.53 4.27
CA ARG A 99 -1.86 3.47 2.80
C ARG A 99 -0.65 4.26 2.32
N LYS A 100 -0.46 5.46 2.89
CA LYS A 100 0.74 6.29 2.65
C LYS A 100 2.03 5.55 3.02
N ALA A 101 2.09 4.94 4.21
CA ALA A 101 3.24 4.14 4.65
C ALA A 101 3.48 2.95 3.71
N SER A 102 2.41 2.24 3.33
CA SER A 102 2.48 1.08 2.43
C SER A 102 3.08 1.44 1.07
N TYR A 103 2.70 2.59 0.53
CA TYR A 103 3.23 3.08 -0.74
C TYR A 103 4.73 3.39 -0.66
N VAL A 104 5.17 4.09 0.40
CA VAL A 104 6.58 4.47 0.55
C VAL A 104 7.46 3.26 0.87
N LEU A 105 7.00 2.39 1.77
CA LEU A 105 7.79 1.29 2.34
C LEU A 105 7.73 -0.01 1.52
N ALA A 106 7.02 -0.04 0.40
CA ALA A 106 6.95 -1.23 -0.45
C ALA A 106 8.35 -1.84 -0.74
N PRO A 107 8.50 -3.17 -0.79
CA PRO A 107 7.45 -4.19 -0.75
C PRO A 107 6.98 -4.57 0.67
N ARG A 108 7.42 -3.87 1.73
CA ARG A 108 7.05 -4.20 3.12
C ARG A 108 5.55 -4.07 3.33
N ARG A 109 4.99 -4.97 4.17
CA ARG A 109 3.60 -4.88 4.60
C ARG A 109 3.49 -3.86 5.71
N VAL A 110 2.37 -3.13 5.73
CA VAL A 110 2.06 -2.18 6.81
C VAL A 110 0.72 -2.54 7.43
N PHE A 111 0.78 -2.93 8.70
CA PHE A 111 -0.40 -3.23 9.53
C PHE A 111 -0.82 -2.01 10.32
N LEU A 112 -2.10 -1.93 10.67
CA LEU A 112 -2.63 -0.88 11.55
C LEU A 112 -3.03 -1.52 12.88
N VAL A 113 -2.58 -0.92 13.99
CA VAL A 113 -2.85 -1.40 15.35
C VAL A 113 -3.29 -0.22 16.22
N PRO A 114 -4.25 -0.40 17.15
CA PRO A 114 -4.59 0.63 18.11
C PRO A 114 -3.39 0.98 19.02
N GLY A 115 -3.11 2.28 19.16
CA GLY A 115 -2.15 2.86 20.09
C GLY A 115 -2.79 3.33 21.40
N ARG A 116 -2.09 4.21 22.12
CA ARG A 116 -2.45 4.78 23.42
C ARG A 116 -2.30 6.31 23.47
N GLY A 117 -3.42 7.03 23.35
CA GLY A 117 -3.46 8.49 23.36
C GLY A 117 -3.62 9.08 21.95
N ALA A 118 -2.75 10.03 21.59
CA ALA A 118 -2.82 10.81 20.34
C ALA A 118 -1.66 10.51 19.36
N GLU A 119 -0.91 9.44 19.59
CA GLU A 119 0.29 9.14 18.83
C GLU A 119 0.01 8.49 17.49
N VAL A 120 0.93 8.70 16.56
CA VAL A 120 1.05 7.99 15.29
C VAL A 120 2.50 7.53 15.19
N LYS A 121 2.74 6.22 15.24
CA LYS A 121 4.11 5.66 15.26
C LYS A 121 4.23 4.46 14.34
N LEU A 122 5.37 4.37 13.65
CA LEU A 122 5.76 3.18 12.89
C LEU A 122 6.70 2.32 13.75
N LEU A 123 6.33 1.05 13.91
CA LEU A 123 7.05 0.06 14.71
C LEU A 123 7.47 -1.13 13.83
N PRO A 124 8.60 -1.79 14.13
CA PRO A 124 9.04 -2.96 13.39
C PRO A 124 8.15 -4.16 13.71
N SER A 125 7.90 -5.01 12.72
CA SER A 125 7.25 -6.31 12.88
C SER A 125 7.99 -7.39 12.11
N PRO A 126 8.12 -8.60 12.68
CA PRO A 126 8.63 -9.76 11.94
C PRO A 126 7.82 -9.98 10.66
N ALA A 127 8.52 -10.38 9.59
CA ALA A 127 7.94 -10.62 8.27
C ALA A 127 6.74 -11.58 8.34
N GLY A 128 5.60 -11.18 7.79
CA GLY A 128 4.43 -12.04 7.66
C GLY A 128 3.69 -12.37 8.95
N VAL A 129 4.10 -11.80 10.10
CA VAL A 129 3.39 -11.93 11.36
C VAL A 129 2.52 -10.69 11.56
N PRO A 130 1.18 -10.80 11.43
CA PRO A 130 0.32 -9.69 11.80
C PRO A 130 0.44 -9.44 13.31
N PRO A 131 0.51 -8.19 13.75
CA PRO A 131 0.49 -7.85 15.17
C PRO A 131 -0.83 -8.34 15.79
N ARG A 132 -0.74 -8.87 17.02
CA ARG A 132 -1.88 -9.33 17.81
C ARG A 132 -2.57 -8.19 18.52
#